data_AF-A0A417HGF4-F1
#
_entry.id   AF-A0A417HGF4-F1
#
_cell.length_a   1.000
_cell.length_b   1.000
_cell.length_c   1.000
_cell.angle_alpha   90.00
_cell.angle_beta   90.00
_cell.angle_gamma   90.00
#
_symmetry.space_group_name_H-M   'P 1'
#
loop_
_entity.id
_entity.type
_entity.pdbx_description
1 polymer ?
#
loop_
_entity_poly.entity_id
_entity_poly.type
_entity_poly.pdbx_seq_one_letter_code
_entity_poly.pdbx_strand_id
1 'polypeptide(L)'
;MDCKAKKYLHIYDWNYWWGYYRCCKDWEPFHAAEFSLSEDEAGKAPFFHFDFHNLPALHQTILDGEFVEPDNPLSGAGKAAQKR
;
A
#
# COMPACT_ATOMS: atom_id res chain seq x y z
N MET A 1 24.22 -7.27 20.32
CA MET A 1 23.09 -7.94 19.67
C MET A 1 22.12 -6.85 19.29
N ASP A 2 22.15 -6.36 18.04
CA ASP A 2 21.16 -5.39 17.58
C ASP A 2 19.78 -6.05 17.61
N CYS A 3 18.96 -5.67 18.58
CA CYS A 3 17.57 -6.09 18.62
C CYS A 3 16.87 -5.35 17.48
N LYS A 4 16.67 -6.00 16.35
CA LYS A 4 15.92 -5.44 15.22
C LYS A 4 14.55 -4.99 15.74
N ALA A 5 14.26 -3.70 15.63
CA ALA A 5 12.99 -3.14 16.10
C ALA A 5 11.83 -3.94 15.49
N LYS A 6 10.91 -4.42 16.34
CA LYS A 6 9.71 -5.12 15.88
C LYS A 6 8.87 -4.16 15.06
N LYS A 7 8.36 -4.63 13.93
CA LYS A 7 7.44 -3.88 13.07
C LYS A 7 6.07 -4.54 13.18
N TYR A 8 5.06 -3.73 13.42
CA TYR A 8 3.66 -4.15 13.54
C TYR A 8 2.88 -3.69 12.32
N LEU A 9 2.06 -4.59 11.78
CA LEU A 9 1.09 -4.30 10.73
C LEU A 9 -0.29 -4.23 11.38
N HIS A 10 -0.92 -3.07 11.31
CA HIS A 10 -2.28 -2.85 11.82
C HIS A 10 -3.23 -2.81 10.64
N ILE A 11 -4.16 -3.77 10.59
CA ILE A 11 -5.14 -3.90 9.51
C ILE A 11 -6.47 -3.31 10.00
N TYR A 12 -6.99 -2.30 9.30
CA TYR A 12 -8.26 -1.65 9.63
C TYR A 12 -9.39 -2.12 8.72
N ASP A 13 -9.09 -2.44 7.46
CA ASP A 13 -10.03 -3.09 6.53
C ASP A 13 -9.53 -4.47 6.12
N TRP A 14 -10.32 -5.51 6.41
CA TRP A 14 -10.00 -6.90 6.10
C TRP A 14 -10.40 -7.33 4.68
N ASN A 15 -11.21 -6.56 3.95
CA ASN A 15 -11.73 -6.95 2.63
C ASN A 15 -10.61 -7.29 1.64
N TYR A 16 -9.61 -6.42 1.55
CA TYR A 16 -8.43 -6.67 0.71
C TYR A 16 -7.67 -7.93 1.13
N TRP A 17 -7.44 -8.11 2.42
CA TRP A 17 -6.56 -9.16 2.93
C TRP A 17 -7.22 -10.54 2.93
N TRP A 18 -8.53 -10.66 3.18
CA TRP A 18 -9.28 -11.90 2.97
C TRP A 18 -9.21 -12.39 1.53
N GLY A 19 -9.26 -11.44 0.61
CA GLY A 19 -8.99 -11.62 -0.80
C GLY A 19 -7.60 -12.16 -1.12
N TYR A 20 -6.58 -11.47 -0.62
CA TYR A 20 -5.18 -11.81 -0.83
C TYR A 20 -4.85 -13.24 -0.35
N TYR A 21 -5.38 -13.64 0.81
CA TYR A 21 -5.19 -14.99 1.36
C TYR A 21 -6.09 -16.06 0.73
N ARG A 22 -6.90 -15.70 -0.28
CA ARG A 22 -7.82 -16.60 -1.02
C ARG A 22 -8.81 -17.34 -0.13
N CYS A 23 -9.20 -16.74 0.99
CA CYS A 23 -10.25 -17.28 1.87
C CYS A 23 -11.65 -17.20 1.23
N CYS A 24 -11.79 -16.40 0.17
CA CYS A 24 -13.07 -16.02 -0.40
C CYS A 24 -13.06 -16.18 -1.92
N LYS A 25 -13.10 -17.43 -2.42
CA LYS A 25 -13.63 -17.64 -3.77
C LYS A 25 -15.10 -17.23 -3.71
N ASP A 26 -15.52 -16.35 -4.61
CA ASP A 26 -16.91 -15.88 -4.79
C ASP A 26 -17.37 -14.68 -3.92
N TRP A 27 -16.45 -13.93 -3.28
CA TRP A 27 -16.80 -12.64 -2.65
C TRP A 27 -16.59 -11.44 -3.57
N GLU A 28 -17.25 -10.34 -3.22
CA GLU A 28 -17.18 -9.05 -3.92
C GLU A 28 -15.72 -8.63 -4.23
N PRO A 29 -15.48 -7.95 -5.36
CA PRO A 29 -14.12 -7.53 -5.71
C PRO A 29 -13.52 -6.62 -4.65
N PHE A 30 -12.19 -6.58 -4.55
CA PHE A 30 -11.51 -5.76 -3.53
C PHE A 30 -11.80 -4.29 -3.79
N HIS A 31 -12.51 -3.64 -2.87
CA HIS A 31 -12.93 -2.25 -3.02
C HIS A 31 -12.13 -1.30 -2.14
N ALA A 32 -11.61 -1.79 -1.01
CA ALA A 32 -10.87 -0.99 -0.06
C ALA A 32 -9.71 -1.77 0.60
N ALA A 33 -8.64 -1.06 0.93
CA ALA A 33 -7.55 -1.52 1.77
C ALA A 33 -7.12 -0.38 2.70
N GLU A 34 -7.13 -0.66 3.99
CA GLU A 34 -6.67 0.28 5.01
C GLU A 34 -5.75 -0.44 6.00
N PHE A 35 -4.51 0.03 6.11
CA PHE A 35 -3.54 -0.52 7.05
C PHE A 35 -2.44 0.49 7.41
N SER A 36 -1.77 0.26 8.54
CA SER A 36 -0.60 1.04 8.95
C SER A 36 0.56 0.14 9.39
N LEU A 37 1.77 0.72 9.34
CA LEU A 37 2.98 0.12 9.88
C LEU A 37 3.52 0.99 11.02
N SER A 38 3.80 0.36 12.16
CA SER A 38 4.37 1.02 13.34
C SER A 38 5.48 0.18 13.98
N GLU A 39 6.26 0.79 14.87
CA GLU A 39 7.19 0.08 15.75
C GLU A 39 6.57 -0.24 17.12
N ASP A 40 5.40 0.35 17.40
CA ASP A 40 4.65 0.13 18.63
C ASP A 40 3.49 -0.85 18.41
N GLU A 41 3.31 -1.76 19.35
CA GLU A 41 2.26 -2.77 19.30
C GLU A 41 0.84 -2.20 19.35
N ALA A 42 0.68 -0.97 19.85
CA ALA A 42 -0.62 -0.32 19.96
C ALA A 42 -1.02 0.46 18.70
N GLY A 43 -0.12 0.60 17.72
CA GLY A 43 -0.35 1.37 16.49
C GLY A 43 -0.51 2.88 16.70
N LYS A 44 0.01 3.43 17.81
CA LYS A 44 -0.15 4.85 18.19
C LYS A 44 0.72 5.79 17.37
N ALA A 45 1.86 5.32 16.87
CA ALA A 45 2.80 6.13 16.10
C ALA A 45 3.18 5.40 14.80
N PRO A 46 2.27 5.34 13.81
CA PRO A 46 2.58 4.75 12.53
C PRO A 46 3.59 5.62 11.77
N PHE A 47 4.58 4.97 11.15
CA PHE A 47 5.49 5.64 10.21
C PHE A 47 4.99 5.54 8.76
N PHE A 48 3.97 4.72 8.52
CA PHE A 48 3.31 4.57 7.24
C PHE A 48 1.83 4.23 7.48
N HIS A 49 0.95 4.85 6.72
CA HIS A 49 -0.48 4.57 6.72
C HIS A 49 -0.96 4.59 5.26
N PHE A 50 -1.82 3.65 4.91
CA PHE A 50 -2.42 3.52 3.60
C PHE A 50 -3.92 3.36 3.78
N ASP A 51 -4.69 4.25 3.17
CA ASP A 51 -6.14 4.37 3.28
C ASP A 51 -6.76 4.56 1.91
N PHE A 52 -7.04 3.46 1.22
CA PHE A 52 -7.61 3.53 -0.12
C PHE A 52 -8.94 2.78 -0.18
N HIS A 53 -10.04 3.54 -0.23
CA HIS A 53 -11.39 2.99 -0.26
C HIS A 53 -12.00 2.89 -1.67
N ASN A 54 -11.21 3.16 -2.72
CA ASN A 54 -11.65 3.07 -4.11
C ASN A 54 -10.66 2.29 -4.98
N LEU A 55 -10.17 1.15 -4.49
CA LEU A 55 -9.18 0.32 -5.18
C LEU A 55 -9.47 0.05 -6.66
N PRO A 56 -10.73 -0.13 -7.11
CA PRO A 56 -11.04 -0.29 -8.52
C PRO A 56 -10.63 0.94 -9.36
N ALA A 57 -10.86 2.14 -8.87
CA ALA A 57 -10.45 3.37 -9.58
C ALA A 57 -8.92 3.48 -9.65
N LEU A 58 -8.19 3.14 -8.59
CA LEU A 58 -6.73 3.12 -8.62
C LEU A 58 -6.21 2.09 -9.62
N HIS A 59 -6.81 0.91 -9.67
CA HIS A 59 -6.44 -0.11 -10.65
C HIS A 59 -6.62 0.41 -12.08
N GLN A 60 -7.74 1.09 -12.34
CA GLN A 60 -8.02 1.69 -13.64
C GLN A 60 -7.03 2.81 -13.97
N THR A 61 -6.75 3.75 -13.06
CA THR A 61 -5.74 4.81 -13.22
C THR A 61 -4.35 4.23 -13.52
N ILE A 62 -3.95 3.12 -12.88
CA ILE A 62 -2.67 2.43 -13.13
C ILE A 62 -2.64 1.84 -14.54
N LEU A 63 -3.74 1.21 -14.99
CA LEU A 63 -3.87 0.63 -16.33
C LEU A 63 -3.85 1.71 -17.42
N ASP A 64 -4.53 2.83 -17.18
CA ASP A 64 -4.64 3.95 -18.12
C ASP A 64 -3.36 4.79 -18.18
N GLY A 65 -2.42 4.56 -17.25
CA GLY A 65 -1.16 5.28 -17.19
C GLY A 65 -1.33 6.75 -16.82
N GLU A 66 -2.43 7.09 -16.15
CA GLU A 66 -2.76 8.46 -15.69
C GLU A 66 -1.97 8.83 -14.43
N PHE A 67 -0.65 8.62 -14.48
CA PHE A 67 0.24 9.03 -13.42
C PHE A 67 0.54 10.52 -13.58
N VAL A 68 0.25 11.29 -12.54
CA VAL A 68 0.78 12.64 -12.41
C VAL A 68 2.27 12.50 -12.17
N GLU A 69 3.09 13.00 -13.10
CA GLU A 69 4.52 13.10 -12.85
C GLU A 69 4.72 13.91 -11.57
N PRO A 70 5.49 13.42 -10.59
CA PRO A 70 5.75 14.20 -9.39
C PRO A 70 6.44 15.50 -9.82
N ASP A 71 5.93 16.63 -9.33
CA ASP A 71 6.65 17.90 -9.41
C ASP A 71 8.00 17.69 -8.71
N ASN A 72 9.03 17.51 -9.51
CA ASN A 72 10.27 16.89 -9.09
C ASN A 72 11.03 17.79 -8.09
N PRO A 73 11.31 17.37 -6.84
CA PRO A 73 12.27 18.08 -5.99
C PRO A 73 13.73 17.74 -6.35
N LEU A 74 13.98 16.76 -7.24
CA LEU A 74 15.32 16.24 -7.58
C LEU A 74 15.46 15.98 -9.08
N SER A 75 15.64 17.04 -9.88
CA SER A 75 16.06 16.95 -11.30
C SER A 75 17.49 16.42 -11.52
N GLY A 76 18.06 15.68 -10.56
CA GLY A 76 19.49 15.33 -10.55
C GLY A 76 19.85 13.85 -10.44
N ALA A 77 18.96 12.94 -10.08
CA ALA A 77 19.37 11.56 -9.80
C ALA A 77 18.51 10.52 -10.53
N GLY A 78 18.99 10.12 -11.70
CA GLY A 78 18.94 8.71 -12.11
C GLY A 78 17.68 8.22 -12.80
N LYS A 79 17.42 8.71 -14.02
CA LYS A 79 16.74 7.91 -15.05
C LYS A 79 17.59 6.67 -15.38
N ALA A 80 17.42 5.56 -14.65
CA ALA A 80 18.02 4.28 -15.05
C ALA A 80 17.37 3.09 -14.35
N ALA A 81 16.12 2.78 -14.69
CA ALA A 81 15.63 1.40 -14.71
C ALA A 81 14.19 1.35 -15.23
N GLN A 82 14.00 1.36 -16.54
CA GLN A 82 12.83 0.70 -17.14
C GLN A 82 13.13 0.37 -18.61
N LYS A 83 13.82 -0.74 -18.84
CA LYS A 83 13.68 -1.58 -20.03
C LYS A 83 14.17 -2.97 -19.67
N ARG A 84 13.23 -3.86 -19.37
CA ARG A 84 13.23 -5.28 -19.72
C ARG A 84 11.85 -5.84 -19.48
#